data_AF-A0A2V6E0M8-F1
#
_entry.id   AF-A0A2V6E0M8-F1
#
_cell.length_a   1.000
_cell.length_b   1.000
_cell.length_c   1.000
_cell.angle_alpha   90.00
_cell.angle_beta   90.00
_cell.angle_gamma   90.00
#
_symmetry.space_group_name_H-M   'P 1'
#
loop_
_entity.id
_entity.type
_entity.pdbx_description
1 polymer ?
#
loop_
_entity_poly.entity_id
_entity_poly.type
_entity_poly.pdbx_seq_one_letter_code
_entity_poly.pdbx_strand_id
1 'polypeptide(L)'
;GTRTELPVVRASTLPLPLETRTVIIIDDVLFTGRTVRAAMDAITSFGRPARIQLAVLIDRGHRELPIRADYIGKNLPTAPDEKVRLRLGEEESNEGVWLVKE
;
A
#
# COMPACT_ATOMS: atom_id res chain seq x y z
N GLY A 1 26.84 6.53 11.96
CA GLY A 1 27.06 6.82 10.53
C GLY A 1 26.52 8.20 10.24
N THR A 2 27.37 9.13 9.83
CA THR A 2 27.01 10.50 9.47
C THR A 2 26.32 10.49 8.10
N ARG A 3 24.99 10.60 8.06
CA ARG A 3 24.27 10.93 6.82
C ARG A 3 24.62 12.37 6.46
N THR A 4 25.41 12.56 5.41
CA THR A 4 25.95 13.86 4.98
C THR A 4 24.89 14.81 4.41
N GLU A 5 23.69 14.31 4.09
CA GLU A 5 22.59 15.14 3.61
C GLU A 5 21.27 14.68 4.27
N LEU A 6 20.62 15.62 4.96
CA LEU A 6 19.25 15.42 5.45
C LEU A 6 18.31 15.51 4.24
N PRO A 7 17.33 14.62 4.10
CA PRO A 7 16.36 14.71 3.02
C PRO A 7 15.62 16.05 3.09
N VAL A 8 15.51 16.73 1.94
CA VAL A 8 14.77 17.99 1.85
C VAL A 8 13.29 17.69 2.03
N VAL A 9 12.76 18.00 3.21
CA VAL A 9 11.32 17.86 3.50
C VAL A 9 10.59 19.00 2.81
N ARG A 10 9.83 18.68 1.76
CA ARG A 10 8.87 19.61 1.15
C ARG A 10 7.48 19.31 1.71
N ALA A 11 6.73 20.36 2.02
CA ALA A 11 5.32 20.21 2.36
C ALA A 11 4.59 19.58 1.18
N SER A 12 3.94 18.44 1.42
CA SER A 12 3.03 17.86 0.43
C SER A 12 1.73 18.65 0.47
N THR A 13 1.22 19.04 -0.68
CA THR A 13 -0.12 19.62 -0.81
C THR A 13 -1.02 18.60 -1.48
N LEU A 14 -2.19 18.37 -0.89
CA LEU A 14 -3.23 17.60 -1.56
C LEU A 14 -3.96 18.52 -2.54
N PRO A 15 -4.31 18.02 -3.74
CA PRO A 15 -5.01 18.83 -4.74
C PRO A 15 -6.44 19.22 -4.30
N LEU A 16 -6.99 18.53 -3.30
CA LEU A 16 -8.36 18.69 -2.82
C LEU A 16 -8.41 18.53 -1.29
N PRO A 17 -9.42 19.13 -0.62
CA PRO A 17 -9.74 18.82 0.77
C PRO A 17 -10.14 17.34 0.93
N LEU A 18 -10.11 16.79 2.14
CA LEU A 18 -10.52 15.40 2.39
C LEU A 18 -11.88 15.28 3.09
N GLU A 19 -12.40 16.36 3.65
CA GLU A 19 -13.63 16.40 4.42
C GLU A 19 -14.78 15.83 3.61
N THR A 20 -15.60 14.98 4.24
CA THR A 20 -16.77 14.31 3.65
C THR A 20 -16.49 13.32 2.50
N ARG A 21 -15.22 13.18 2.07
CA ARG A 21 -14.85 12.30 0.95
C ARG A 21 -14.55 10.88 1.42
N THR A 22 -14.77 9.92 0.54
CA THR A 22 -14.22 8.57 0.68
C THR A 22 -12.85 8.54 0.01
N VAL A 23 -11.82 8.15 0.76
CA VAL A 23 -10.44 8.00 0.27
C VAL A 23 -10.16 6.51 0.13
N ILE A 24 -9.70 6.09 -1.05
CA ILE A 24 -9.31 4.70 -1.29
C ILE A 24 -7.78 4.66 -1.40
N ILE A 25 -7.12 3.99 -0.46
CA ILE A 25 -5.70 3.66 -0.53
C ILE A 25 -5.56 2.51 -1.53
N ILE A 26 -4.63 2.65 -2.48
CA ILE A 26 -4.30 1.60 -3.45
C ILE A 26 -2.88 1.11 -3.13
N ASP A 27 -2.73 -0.19 -2.93
CA ASP A 27 -1.43 -0.84 -2.72
C ASP A 27 -1.30 -2.07 -3.63
N ASP A 28 -0.08 -2.48 -3.96
CA ASP A 28 0.12 -3.64 -4.83
C ASP A 28 -0.11 -4.96 -4.09
N VAL A 29 0.53 -5.14 -2.93
CA VAL A 29 0.54 -6.37 -2.15
C VAL A 29 0.30 -6.08 -0.67
N LEU A 30 -0.83 -6.55 -0.13
CA LEU A 30 -1.12 -6.47 1.30
C LEU A 30 -0.46 -7.62 2.08
N PHE A 31 0.54 -7.26 2.89
CA PHE A 31 1.28 -8.19 3.76
C PHE A 31 1.03 -7.92 5.25
N THR A 32 2.00 -7.33 5.97
CA THR A 32 1.86 -7.09 7.43
C THR A 32 0.84 -6.01 7.78
N GLY A 33 0.51 -5.12 6.83
CA GLY A 33 -0.38 -3.98 7.02
C GLY A 33 0.31 -2.68 7.48
N ARG A 34 1.64 -2.70 7.72
CA ARG A 34 2.37 -1.53 8.23
C ARG A 34 2.41 -0.35 7.25
N THR A 35 2.56 -0.61 5.95
CA THR A 35 2.51 0.43 4.90
C THR A 35 1.17 1.14 4.88
N VAL A 36 0.07 0.37 4.89
CA VAL A 36 -1.29 0.91 4.94
C VAL A 36 -1.51 1.69 6.23
N ARG A 37 -1.00 1.23 7.38
CA ARG A 37 -1.11 1.97 8.64
C ARG A 37 -0.45 3.36 8.55
N ALA A 38 0.75 3.42 8.01
CA ALA A 38 1.46 4.68 7.78
C ALA A 38 0.70 5.58 6.80
N ALA A 39 0.11 5.02 5.74
CA ALA A 39 -0.73 5.77 4.81
C ALA A 39 -1.99 6.35 5.48
N MET A 40 -2.65 5.59 6.36
CA MET A 40 -3.79 6.09 7.15
C MET A 40 -3.37 7.24 8.08
N ASP A 41 -2.19 7.16 8.71
CA ASP A 41 -1.64 8.25 9.53
C ASP A 41 -1.36 9.50 8.70
N ALA A 42 -0.76 9.34 7.52
CA ALA A 42 -0.53 10.45 6.60
C ALA A 42 -1.85 11.10 6.13
N ILE A 43 -2.84 10.32 5.72
CA ILE A 43 -4.17 10.84 5.36
C ILE A 43 -4.78 11.65 6.52
N THR A 44 -4.65 11.13 7.74
CA THR A 44 -5.15 11.78 8.96
C THR A 44 -4.37 13.07 9.30
N SER A 45 -3.13 13.23 8.86
CA SER A 45 -2.42 14.51 9.05
C SER A 45 -2.90 15.59 8.07
N PHE A 46 -3.47 15.21 6.92
CA PHE A 46 -4.03 16.15 5.95
C PHE A 46 -5.51 16.51 6.17
N GLY A 47 -6.27 15.68 6.89
CA GLY A 47 -7.69 15.96 7.14
C GLY A 47 -8.44 14.81 7.79
N ARG A 48 -9.78 14.88 7.73
CA ARG A 48 -10.68 13.85 8.26
C ARG A 48 -11.65 13.40 7.16
N PRO A 49 -11.31 12.36 6.39
CA PRO A 49 -12.23 11.81 5.40
C PRO A 49 -13.46 11.18 6.07
N ALA A 50 -14.58 11.09 5.33
CA ALA A 50 -15.77 10.39 5.80
C ALA A 50 -15.53 8.87 5.91
N ARG A 51 -14.66 8.33 5.05
CA ARG A 51 -14.28 6.92 5.03
C ARG A 51 -12.89 6.77 4.44
N ILE A 52 -12.12 5.83 4.97
CA ILE A 52 -10.91 5.32 4.33
C ILE A 52 -11.19 3.87 3.95
N GLN A 53 -10.93 3.52 2.69
CA GLN A 53 -10.99 2.16 2.18
C GLN A 53 -9.62 1.74 1.66
N LEU A 54 -9.42 0.44 1.50
CA LEU A 54 -8.20 -0.15 0.96
C LEU A 54 -8.53 -1.08 -0.21
N ALA A 55 -7.91 -0.83 -1.35
CA ALA A 55 -7.90 -1.73 -2.49
C ALA A 55 -6.49 -2.23 -2.74
N VAL A 56 -6.34 -3.54 -2.91
CA VAL A 56 -5.04 -4.17 -3.20
C VAL A 56 -5.13 -5.15 -4.34
N LEU A 57 -4.08 -5.25 -5.15
CA LEU A 57 -4.05 -6.26 -6.21
C LEU A 57 -3.94 -7.65 -5.60
N ILE A 58 -2.99 -7.86 -4.69
CA ILE A 58 -2.74 -9.15 -4.05
C ILE A 58 -2.89 -9.04 -2.53
N ASP A 59 -3.66 -9.94 -1.95
CA ASP A 59 -3.65 -10.21 -0.51
C ASP A 59 -2.84 -11.48 -0.25
N ARG A 60 -1.69 -11.35 0.42
CA ARG A 60 -0.82 -12.49 0.74
C ARG A 60 -0.93 -13.02 2.17
N GLY A 61 -1.86 -12.51 2.96
CA GLY A 61 -2.01 -12.87 4.39
C GLY A 61 -0.88 -12.35 5.29
N HIS A 62 -0.66 -13.03 6.42
CA HIS A 62 0.37 -12.71 7.44
C HIS A 62 0.24 -11.29 8.03
N ARG A 63 -0.99 -10.92 8.39
CA ARG A 63 -1.28 -9.65 9.05
C ARG A 63 -0.61 -9.57 10.40
N GLU A 64 0.05 -8.45 10.68
CA GLU A 64 0.54 -8.08 12.01
C GLU A 64 -0.31 -6.98 12.65
N LEU A 65 -1.14 -6.32 11.84
CA LEU A 65 -2.10 -5.30 12.26
C LEU A 65 -3.51 -5.73 11.84
N PRO A 66 -4.56 -5.33 12.57
CA PRO A 66 -5.95 -5.68 12.27
C PRO A 66 -6.49 -4.86 11.07
N ILE A 67 -5.82 -4.96 9.93
CA ILE A 67 -6.12 -4.23 8.70
C ILE A 67 -6.54 -5.23 7.63
N ARG A 68 -7.70 -4.98 7.02
CA ARG A 68 -8.25 -5.76 5.92
C ARG A 68 -8.50 -4.83 4.73
N ALA A 69 -8.28 -5.34 3.53
CA ALA A 69 -8.71 -4.64 2.33
C ALA A 69 -10.22 -4.78 2.11
N ASP A 70 -10.83 -3.70 1.64
CA ASP A 70 -12.22 -3.69 1.15
C ASP A 70 -12.31 -4.36 -0.23
N TYR A 71 -11.27 -4.17 -1.05
CA TYR A 71 -11.20 -4.69 -2.41
C TYR A 71 -9.89 -5.47 -2.59
N ILE A 72 -9.99 -6.71 -3.05
CA ILE A 72 -8.86 -7.61 -3.26
C ILE A 72 -8.93 -8.15 -4.68
N GLY A 73 -7.89 -7.95 -5.48
CA GLY A 73 -7.78 -8.57 -6.81
C GLY A 73 -7.68 -10.09 -6.69
N LYS A 74 -6.69 -10.59 -5.94
CA LYS A 74 -6.51 -12.01 -5.67
C LYS A 74 -5.97 -12.27 -4.27
N ASN A 75 -6.57 -13.24 -3.58
CA ASN A 75 -6.00 -13.83 -2.39
C ASN A 75 -4.97 -14.89 -2.81
N LEU A 76 -3.73 -14.74 -2.38
CA LEU A 76 -2.62 -15.65 -2.66
C LEU A 76 -1.95 -16.02 -1.33
N PRO A 77 -2.42 -17.05 -0.61
CA PRO A 77 -1.77 -17.51 0.61
C PRO A 77 -0.32 -17.92 0.29
N THR A 78 0.62 -17.39 1.07
CA THR A 78 2.05 -17.69 0.90
C THR A 78 2.62 -18.34 2.15
N ALA A 79 3.73 -19.06 2.02
CA ALA A 79 4.59 -19.37 3.15
C ALA A 79 5.39 -18.13 3.60
N PRO A 80 5.99 -18.12 4.81
CA PRO A 80 6.79 -17.00 5.31
C PRO A 80 8.05 -16.71 4.46
N ASP A 81 8.63 -17.73 3.83
CA ASP A 81 9.83 -17.69 2.98
C ASP A 81 9.54 -17.38 1.50
N GLU A 82 8.27 -17.24 1.14
CA GLU A 82 7.87 -16.87 -0.21
C GLU A 82 7.78 -15.34 -0.35
N LYS A 83 7.95 -14.83 -1.57
CA LYS A 83 7.74 -13.42 -1.91
C LYS A 83 6.85 -13.29 -3.13
N VAL A 84 5.98 -12.28 -3.09
CA VAL A 84 5.19 -11.87 -4.26
C VAL A 84 6.02 -10.84 -5.03
N ARG A 85 6.33 -11.13 -6.30
CA ARG A 85 6.93 -10.16 -7.23
C ARG A 85 5.87 -9.70 -8.20
N LEU A 86 5.72 -8.39 -8.30
CA LEU A 86 4.77 -7.73 -9.17
C LEU A 86 5.54 -6.94 -10.23
N ARG A 87 5.12 -7.06 -11.48
CA ARG A 87 5.62 -6.24 -12.59
C ARG A 87 4.43 -5.62 -13.31
N LEU A 88 4.40 -4.30 -13.32
CA LEU A 88 3.43 -3.47 -14.06
C LEU A 88 4.24 -2.56 -15.00
N GLY A 89 3.78 -2.34 -16.23
CA GLY A 89 4.46 -1.53 -17.22
C GLY A 89 3.78 -1.54 -18.60
N GLU A 90 4.05 -0.50 -19.41
CA GLU A 90 3.37 -0.25 -20.69
C GLU A 90 3.66 -1.30 -21.79
N GLU A 91 4.74 -2.07 -21.65
CA GLU A 91 5.04 -3.19 -22.54
C GLU A 91 4.35 -4.47 -22.03
N GLU A 92 3.15 -4.76 -22.56
CA GLU A 92 2.28 -5.89 -22.17
C GLU A 92 2.99 -7.26 -22.06
N SER A 93 4.14 -7.42 -22.72
CA SER A 93 4.86 -8.70 -22.82
C SER A 93 5.45 -9.22 -21.50
N ASN A 94 5.50 -8.41 -20.42
CA ASN A 94 6.13 -8.81 -19.16
C ASN A 94 5.35 -8.39 -17.90
N GLU A 95 4.06 -8.05 -18.00
CA GLU A 95 3.25 -7.78 -16.81
C GLU A 95 2.84 -9.08 -16.10
N GLY A 96 2.83 -9.06 -14.77
CA GLY A 96 2.39 -10.22 -14.03
C GLY A 96 2.68 -10.21 -12.54
N VAL A 97 2.26 -11.30 -11.92
CA VAL A 97 2.44 -11.59 -10.49
C VAL A 97 3.07 -12.97 -10.37
N TRP A 98 4.24 -13.03 -9.75
CA TRP A 98 4.97 -14.29 -9.50
C TRP A 98 5.11 -14.53 -8.01
N LEU A 99 4.93 -15.78 -7.61
CA LEU A 99 5.32 -16.28 -6.30
C LEU A 99 6.73 -16.86 -6.45
N VAL A 100 7.69 -16.33 -5.71
CA VAL A 100 9.08 -16.80 -5.72
C VAL A 100 9.48 -17.28 -4.33
N LYS A 101 10.28 -18.35 -4.27
CA LYS A 101 10.95 -18.78 -3.05
C LYS A 101 12.31 -18.10 -2.97
N GLU A 102 12.70 -17.67 -1.77
CA GLU A 102 14.09 -17.30 -1.49
C GLU A 102 15.00 -18.52 -1.30
#